data_AF-A0A538PHY5-F1
#
_entry.id   AF-A0A538PHY5-F1
#
_cell.length_a   1.000
_cell.length_b   1.000
_cell.length_c   1.000
_cell.angle_alpha   90.00
_cell.angle_beta   90.00
_cell.angle_gamma   90.00
#
_symmetry.space_group_name_H-M   'P 1'
#
loop_
_entity.id
_entity.type
_entity.pdbx_description
1 polymer ?
#
loop_
_entity_poly.entity_id
_entity_poly.type
_entity_poly.pdbx_seq_one_letter_code
_entity_poly.pdbx_strand_id
1 'polypeptide(L)'
;MPALATRFTGFDRTAMQFWHELAAEMTKEWFTANKQRYEALWVAPMTALLDDVGRRIAPAYKPLKLGAPKVMRIYRDVRFAKDKTPYKTHIGAVITVAGKSVGEGGNAAMYLHFGLEEEFVAALPPS
;
A
#
# COMPACT_ATOMS: atom_id res chain seq x y z
N MET A 1 -22.38 -1.13 -11.96
CA MET A 1 -22.71 -1.38 -10.54
C MET A 1 -21.51 -0.92 -9.73
N PRO A 2 -21.65 -0.05 -8.69
CA PRO A 2 -20.51 0.25 -7.85
C PRO A 2 -20.14 -1.05 -7.12
N ALA A 3 -18.87 -1.45 -7.19
CA ALA A 3 -18.39 -2.55 -6.37
C ALA A 3 -18.72 -2.19 -4.90
N LEU A 4 -19.32 -3.11 -4.16
CA LEU A 4 -19.56 -2.95 -2.72
C LEU A 4 -18.23 -2.56 -2.09
N ALA A 5 -18.10 -1.29 -1.69
CA ALA A 5 -16.91 -0.82 -1.00
C ALA A 5 -16.86 -1.56 0.34
N THR A 6 -15.99 -2.56 0.43
CA THR A 6 -15.73 -3.28 1.67
C THR A 6 -15.23 -2.28 2.69
N ARG A 7 -16.02 -2.04 3.74
CA ARG A 7 -15.67 -1.13 4.84
C ARG A 7 -14.37 -1.60 5.49
N PHE A 8 -13.47 -0.69 5.81
CA PHE A 8 -12.26 -1.04 6.56
C PHE A 8 -12.61 -1.45 7.98
N THR A 9 -12.24 -2.67 8.36
CA THR A 9 -12.46 -3.23 9.71
C THR A 9 -11.17 -3.44 10.50
N GLY A 10 -10.02 -3.09 9.92
CA GLY A 10 -8.70 -3.30 10.52
C GLY A 10 -7.85 -4.30 9.74
N PHE A 11 -6.59 -4.43 10.16
CA PHE A 11 -5.72 -5.54 9.76
C PHE A 11 -5.87 -6.68 10.77
N ASP A 12 -5.70 -7.92 10.31
CA ASP A 12 -5.69 -9.08 11.21
C ASP A 12 -4.52 -8.96 12.20
N ARG A 13 -4.74 -9.35 13.46
CA ARG A 13 -3.67 -9.33 14.48
C ARG A 13 -2.51 -10.26 14.14
N THR A 14 -2.76 -11.33 13.39
CA THR A 14 -1.73 -12.26 12.94
C THR A 14 -1.09 -11.83 11.62
N ALA A 15 -1.54 -10.72 11.01
CA ALA A 15 -1.02 -10.28 9.72
C ALA A 15 0.49 -10.02 9.76
N MET A 16 1.02 -9.54 10.89
CA MET A 16 2.45 -9.27 11.07
C MET A 16 3.32 -10.53 10.95
N GLN A 17 2.79 -11.70 11.32
CA GLN A 17 3.51 -12.97 11.20
C GLN A 17 3.92 -13.27 9.75
N PHE A 18 3.09 -12.86 8.78
CA PHE A 18 3.41 -13.01 7.36
C PHE A 18 4.74 -12.35 6.99
N TRP A 19 5.03 -11.15 7.54
CA TRP A 19 6.26 -10.45 7.20
C TRP A 19 7.49 -11.13 7.77
N HIS A 20 7.41 -11.70 8.97
CA HIS A 20 8.50 -12.48 9.56
C HIS A 20 8.79 -13.74 8.73
N GLU A 21 7.76 -14.46 8.30
CA GLU A 21 7.93 -15.63 7.44
C GLU A 21 8.50 -15.27 6.06
N LEU A 22 8.01 -14.18 5.45
CA LEU A 22 8.55 -13.69 4.19
C LEU A 22 10.03 -13.28 4.32
N ALA A 23 10.39 -12.64 5.44
CA ALA A 23 11.76 -12.24 5.74
C ALA A 23 12.71 -13.43 5.86
N ALA A 24 12.25 -14.56 6.41
CA ALA A 24 13.04 -15.77 6.54
C ALA A 24 13.24 -16.51 5.21
N GLU A 25 12.23 -16.49 4.34
CA GLU A 25 12.20 -17.35 3.14
C GLU A 25 12.75 -16.65 1.89
N MET A 26 12.30 -15.44 1.57
CA MET A 26 12.78 -14.61 0.45
C MET A 26 12.85 -15.30 -0.94
N THR A 27 12.10 -16.40 -1.15
CA THR A 27 12.04 -17.14 -2.44
C THR A 27 10.73 -16.92 -3.19
N LYS A 28 10.78 -17.11 -4.51
CA LYS A 28 9.61 -16.96 -5.39
C LYS A 28 8.59 -18.07 -5.18
N GLU A 29 9.09 -19.27 -4.93
CA GLU A 29 8.32 -20.47 -4.69
C GLU A 29 7.47 -20.29 -3.43
N TRP A 30 8.11 -19.85 -2.34
CA TRP A 30 7.42 -19.56 -1.08
C TRP A 30 6.39 -18.44 -1.25
N PHE A 31 6.76 -17.32 -1.88
CA PHE A 31 5.81 -16.22 -2.07
C PHE A 31 4.62 -16.64 -2.95
N THR A 32 4.85 -17.42 -3.99
CA THR A 32 3.77 -17.92 -4.87
C THR A 32 2.79 -18.79 -4.09
N ALA A 33 3.28 -19.69 -3.23
CA ALA A 33 2.43 -20.51 -2.37
C ALA A 33 1.66 -19.68 -1.32
N ASN A 34 2.20 -18.54 -0.90
CA ASN A 34 1.63 -17.68 0.14
C ASN A 34 0.91 -16.44 -0.40
N LYS A 35 0.80 -16.29 -1.72
CA LYS A 35 0.30 -15.08 -2.37
C LYS A 35 -1.14 -14.76 -1.96
N GLN A 36 -2.01 -15.77 -1.87
CA GLN A 36 -3.40 -15.56 -1.46
C GLN A 36 -3.50 -15.08 0.00
N ARG A 37 -2.60 -15.55 0.86
CA ARG A 37 -2.50 -15.11 2.26
C ARG A 37 -2.03 -13.65 2.34
N TYR A 38 -1.06 -13.25 1.53
CA TYR A 38 -0.66 -11.84 1.37
C TYR A 38 -1.83 -10.96 0.89
N GLU A 39 -2.55 -11.41 -0.13
CA GLU A 39 -3.69 -10.65 -0.68
C GLU A 39 -4.81 -10.45 0.36
N ALA A 40 -5.15 -11.50 1.12
CA ALA A 40 -6.18 -11.45 2.14
C ALA A 40 -5.76 -10.62 3.38
N LEU A 41 -4.54 -10.82 3.89
CA LEU A 41 -4.08 -10.19 5.13
C LEU A 41 -3.64 -8.74 4.96
N TRP A 42 -3.20 -8.35 3.76
CA TRP A 42 -2.56 -7.05 3.54
C TRP A 42 -3.19 -6.25 2.40
N VAL A 43 -3.35 -6.83 1.21
CA VAL A 43 -3.83 -6.07 0.04
C VAL A 43 -5.30 -5.68 0.19
N ALA A 44 -6.17 -6.62 0.58
CA ALA A 44 -7.59 -6.36 0.77
C ALA A 44 -7.87 -5.31 1.87
N PRO A 45 -7.34 -5.43 3.11
CA PRO A 45 -7.57 -4.43 4.15
C PRO A 45 -6.92 -3.07 3.82
N MET A 46 -5.75 -3.05 3.16
CA MET A 46 -5.16 -1.79 2.69
C MET A 46 -6.04 -1.10 1.65
N THR A 47 -6.61 -1.86 0.70
CA THR A 47 -7.52 -1.31 -0.31
C THR A 47 -8.77 -0.72 0.35
N ALA A 48 -9.37 -1.44 1.30
CA ALA A 48 -10.52 -0.94 2.08
C ALA A 48 -10.18 0.34 2.86
N LEU A 49 -9.00 0.40 3.50
CA LEU A 49 -8.53 1.58 4.22
C LEU A 49 -8.40 2.79 3.28
N LEU A 50 -7.77 2.60 2.12
CA LEU A 50 -7.60 3.66 1.14
C LEU A 50 -8.92 4.19 0.58
N ASP A 51 -9.89 3.31 0.32
CA ASP A 51 -11.22 3.71 -0.15
C ASP A 51 -11.97 4.51 0.92
N ASP A 52 -11.91 4.08 2.19
CA ASP A 52 -12.54 4.78 3.30
C ASP A 52 -11.90 6.15 3.55
N VAL A 53 -10.57 6.24 3.56
CA VAL A 53 -9.85 7.51 3.76
C VAL A 53 -10.01 8.42 2.56
N GLY A 54 -9.88 7.90 1.34
CA GLY A 54 -10.04 8.66 0.09
C GLY A 54 -11.39 9.38 0.03
N ARG A 55 -12.48 8.68 0.40
CA ARG A 55 -13.81 9.31 0.48
C ARG A 55 -13.89 10.45 1.51
N ARG A 56 -13.21 10.30 2.65
CA ARG A 56 -13.21 11.30 3.73
C ARG A 56 -12.40 12.54 3.39
N ILE A 57 -11.27 12.38 2.71
CA ILE A 57 -10.38 13.51 2.39
C ILE A 57 -10.75 14.21 1.07
N ALA A 58 -11.49 13.55 0.17
CA ALA A 58 -11.86 14.11 -1.13
C ALA A 58 -12.45 15.55 -1.09
N PRO A 59 -13.30 15.94 -0.11
CA PRO A 59 -13.79 17.30 -0.02
C PRO A 59 -12.69 18.36 0.18
N ALA A 60 -11.61 18.03 0.88
CA ALA A 60 -10.51 18.96 1.19
C ALA A 60 -9.62 19.28 -0.01
N TYR A 61 -9.70 18.48 -1.08
CA TYR A 61 -8.88 18.67 -2.28
C TYR A 61 -9.62 19.38 -3.42
N LYS A 62 -10.87 19.83 -3.23
CA LYS A 62 -11.61 20.56 -4.27
C LYS A 62 -10.93 21.90 -4.61
N PRO A 63 -10.89 22.32 -5.90
CA PRO A 63 -11.56 21.70 -7.05
C PRO A 63 -10.79 20.53 -7.69
N LEU A 64 -9.60 20.20 -7.19
CA LEU A 64 -8.83 19.06 -7.66
C LEU A 64 -9.52 17.74 -7.27
N LYS A 65 -9.22 16.68 -8.03
CA LYS A 65 -9.70 15.33 -7.76
C LYS A 65 -8.57 14.48 -7.22
N LEU A 66 -8.91 13.58 -6.30
CA LEU A 66 -8.00 12.50 -5.93
C LEU A 66 -7.85 11.52 -7.10
N GLY A 67 -6.64 10.98 -7.26
CA GLY A 67 -6.38 9.84 -8.12
C GLY A 67 -6.94 8.55 -7.53
N ALA A 68 -6.99 7.51 -8.36
CA ALA A 68 -7.37 6.18 -7.90
C ALA A 68 -6.38 5.69 -6.84
N PRO A 69 -6.83 5.19 -5.68
CA PRO A 69 -5.94 4.63 -4.69
C PRO A 69 -5.15 3.44 -5.23
N LYS A 70 -3.89 3.33 -4.80
CA LYS A 70 -2.99 2.29 -5.31
C LYS A 70 -2.18 1.67 -4.19
N VAL A 71 -2.29 0.35 -4.05
CA VAL A 71 -1.34 -0.46 -3.29
C VAL A 71 -0.08 -0.66 -4.12
N MET A 72 1.09 -0.45 -3.52
CA MET A 72 2.37 -0.60 -4.19
C MET A 72 2.74 -2.08 -4.36
N ARG A 73 3.53 -2.36 -5.41
CA ARG A 73 4.07 -3.70 -5.62
C ARG A 73 5.00 -4.10 -4.46
N ILE A 74 4.87 -5.36 -4.05
CA ILE A 74 5.74 -5.99 -3.04
C ILE A 74 7.17 -6.25 -3.56
N TYR A 75 7.36 -6.34 -4.88
CA TYR A 75 8.67 -6.58 -5.47
C TYR A 75 9.64 -5.41 -5.25
N ARG A 76 10.87 -5.73 -4.84
CA ARG A 76 11.97 -4.76 -4.72
C ARG A 76 12.63 -4.57 -6.08
N ASP A 77 12.98 -3.32 -6.41
CA ASP A 77 13.85 -3.06 -7.56
C ASP A 77 15.30 -3.23 -7.12
N VAL A 78 15.91 -4.34 -7.52
CA VAL A 78 17.24 -4.75 -7.04
C VAL A 78 18.35 -4.42 -8.03
N ARG A 79 18.07 -3.78 -9.17
CA ARG A 79 19.07 -3.55 -10.24
C ARG A 79 20.29 -2.80 -9.72
N PHE A 80 20.09 -1.82 -8.84
CA PHE A 80 21.16 -0.99 -8.26
C PHE A 80 21.30 -1.10 -6.74
N ALA A 81 20.48 -1.93 -6.08
CA ALA A 81 20.49 -2.07 -4.63
C ALA A 81 21.64 -2.97 -4.14
N LYS A 82 22.24 -2.63 -2.99
CA LYS A 82 23.22 -3.48 -2.28
C LYS A 82 22.56 -4.74 -1.72
N ASP A 83 21.36 -4.58 -1.18
CA ASP A 83 20.46 -5.67 -0.83
C ASP A 83 19.72 -6.17 -2.09
N LYS A 84 19.84 -7.47 -2.37
CA LYS A 84 19.26 -8.13 -3.54
C LYS A 84 18.01 -8.96 -3.21
N THR A 85 17.43 -8.79 -2.02
CA THR A 85 16.18 -9.46 -1.65
C THR A 85 15.06 -9.14 -2.67
N PRO A 86 14.34 -10.16 -3.20
CA PRO A 86 13.36 -9.94 -4.27
C PRO A 86 12.07 -9.26 -3.77
N TYR A 87 11.80 -9.32 -2.47
CA TYR A 87 10.57 -8.84 -1.85
C TYR A 87 10.84 -7.75 -0.82
N LYS A 88 9.86 -6.86 -0.67
CA LYS A 88 9.76 -5.94 0.44
C LYS A 88 9.12 -6.66 1.62
N THR A 89 9.61 -6.39 2.82
CA THR A 89 9.04 -6.83 4.12
C THR A 89 8.04 -5.82 4.66
N HIS A 90 7.38 -5.11 3.75
CA HIS A 90 6.44 -4.04 4.04
C HIS A 90 5.43 -3.88 2.89
N ILE A 91 4.26 -3.35 3.22
CA ILE A 91 3.27 -2.86 2.27
C ILE A 91 3.23 -1.35 2.33
N GLY A 92 3.03 -0.72 1.18
CA GLY A 92 2.69 0.69 1.16
C GLY A 92 1.67 1.01 0.09
N ALA A 93 1.06 2.17 0.23
CA ALA A 93 -0.02 2.61 -0.62
C ALA A 93 -0.05 4.13 -0.75
N VAL A 94 -0.67 4.60 -1.81
CA VAL A 94 -0.73 6.02 -2.15
C VAL A 94 -2.10 6.41 -2.71
N ILE A 95 -2.53 7.62 -2.38
CA ILE A 95 -3.59 8.36 -3.08
C ILE A 95 -2.94 9.63 -3.62
N THR A 96 -3.01 9.86 -4.94
CA THR A 96 -2.43 11.05 -5.57
C THR A 96 -3.47 12.16 -5.75
N VAL A 97 -3.01 13.37 -6.04
CA VAL A 97 -3.86 14.51 -6.42
C VAL A 97 -3.74 14.74 -7.92
N ALA A 98 -4.86 15.05 -8.58
CA ALA A 98 -4.96 15.39 -9.99
C ALA A 98 -4.49 14.30 -10.97
N GLY A 99 -4.49 13.03 -10.54
CA GLY A 99 -4.30 11.87 -11.42
C GLY A 99 -2.88 11.62 -11.94
N LYS A 100 -1.91 12.50 -11.64
CA LYS A 100 -0.49 12.23 -11.91
C LYS A 100 0.06 11.27 -10.86
N SER A 101 0.86 10.29 -11.26
CA SER A 101 1.56 9.44 -10.30
C SER A 101 2.67 10.23 -9.59
N VAL A 102 3.08 9.81 -8.39
CA VAL A 102 4.17 10.47 -7.64
C VAL A 102 5.46 10.53 -8.47
N GLY A 103 5.73 9.51 -9.29
CA GLY A 103 6.89 9.47 -10.18
C GLY A 103 6.82 10.43 -11.39
N GLU A 104 5.64 10.96 -11.71
CA GLU A 104 5.42 11.91 -12.82
C GLU A 104 5.30 13.36 -12.33
N GLY A 105 5.80 13.64 -11.11
CA GLY A 105 5.65 14.95 -10.46
C GLY A 105 4.25 15.22 -9.92
N GLY A 106 3.47 14.16 -9.67
CA GLY A 106 2.18 14.25 -8.97
C GLY A 106 2.35 14.39 -7.46
N ASN A 107 1.52 15.21 -6.83
CA ASN A 107 1.49 15.33 -5.37
C ASN A 107 0.75 14.14 -4.75
N ALA A 108 1.29 13.57 -3.68
CA ALA A 108 0.59 12.56 -2.88
C ALA A 108 -0.35 13.27 -1.89
N ALA A 109 -1.65 12.98 -1.98
CA ALA A 109 -2.59 13.35 -0.91
C ALA A 109 -2.26 12.57 0.36
N MET A 110 -1.89 11.29 0.20
CA MET A 110 -1.53 10.41 1.30
C MET A 110 -0.56 9.33 0.84
N TYR A 111 0.43 9.04 1.67
CA TYR A 111 1.34 7.90 1.59
C TYR A 111 1.30 7.11 2.91
N LEU A 112 1.08 5.80 2.81
CA LEU A 112 1.03 4.87 3.94
C LEU A 112 2.06 3.75 3.75
N HIS A 113 2.71 3.34 4.83
CA HIS A 113 3.68 2.23 4.84
C HIS A 113 3.63 1.50 6.20
N PHE A 114 3.43 0.17 6.15
CA PHE A 114 3.55 -0.73 7.30
C PHE A 114 4.53 -1.89 7.00
N GLY A 115 5.41 -2.26 7.94
CA GLY A 115 6.32 -3.39 7.78
C GLY A 115 7.24 -3.64 8.97
N LEU A 116 8.24 -4.51 8.79
CA LEU A 116 9.18 -4.91 9.86
C LEU A 116 10.17 -3.82 10.26
N GLU A 117 10.45 -2.87 9.38
CA GLU A 117 11.34 -1.74 9.66
C GLU A 117 10.65 -0.45 9.21
N GLU A 118 10.46 0.44 10.20
CA GLU A 118 9.86 1.79 10.18
C GLU A 118 8.42 1.94 9.65
N GLU A 119 7.61 2.68 10.42
CA GLU A 119 6.23 3.07 10.09
C GLU A 119 6.21 4.57 9.78
N PHE A 120 5.88 4.94 8.54
CA PHE A 120 5.73 6.34 8.14
C PHE A 120 4.36 6.56 7.50
N VAL A 121 3.64 7.55 8.02
CA VAL A 121 2.40 8.09 7.44
C VAL A 121 2.66 9.55 7.11
N ALA A 122 2.57 9.91 5.82
CA ALA A 122 2.67 11.29 5.39
C ALA A 122 1.38 11.69 4.67
N ALA A 123 0.71 12.71 5.20
CA ALA A 123 -0.39 13.40 4.55
C ALA A 123 0.08 14.82 4.24
N LEU A 124 0.12 15.18 2.96
CA LEU A 124 0.51 16.53 2.55
C LEU A 124 -0.76 17.37 2.35
N PRO A 125 -0.91 18.48 3.09
CA PRO A 125 -2.01 19.41 2.85
C PRO A 125 -1.88 20.01 1.44
N PRO A 126 -2.99 20.38 0.80
CA PRO A 126 -2.94 21.12 -0.46
C PRO A 126 -2.21 22.46 -0.24
N SER A 127 -1.30 22.80 -1.17
CA SER A 127 -0.64 24.10 -1.27
C SER A 127 -1.55 25.15 -1.89
#